data_AF-A0A671WIM1-F1
#
_entry.id   AF-A0A671WIM1-F1
#
_cell.length_a   1.000
_cell.length_b   1.000
_cell.length_c   1.000
_cell.angle_alpha   90.00
_cell.angle_beta   90.00
_cell.angle_gamma   90.00
#
_symmetry.space_group_name_H-M   'P 1'
#
loop_
_entity.id
_entity.type
_entity.pdbx_description
1 polymer ?
#
loop_
_entity_poly.entity_id
_entity_poly.type
_entity_poly.pdbx_seq_one_letter_code
_entity_poly.pdbx_strand_id
1 'polypeptide(L)'
;TFSQQIKDAVALCELFAWLEKEKDFVGLSFPTISSVGPNGAIIHYRPLPETNRTLSLNEVYLIDSGAQYVDGTTDVTRTMHFGTPSAFEKECFTYVLKGHIAVSAAVFPNGTKGHLLDSFARAALWDSGLDYLHGTGHGVGCFLNVHEGPCGISYKTFADEPLEAGMIVSDEPGYYEDGSFGIRIENVVLVIPTKPKYNYRNRGSLTFEPLTLVPIQVKMMSTELLTQKERDWVNEYHRKCREVVGAELERQGRKDALEWLIRETQLIA
;
A
#
# COMPACT_ATOMS: atom_id res chain seq x y z
N THR A 1 12.24 -11.64 -24.56
CA THR A 1 11.10 -12.47 -25.00
C THR A 1 10.34 -12.89 -23.76
N PHE A 2 9.16 -12.29 -23.50
CA PHE A 2 8.23 -12.80 -22.49
C PHE A 2 7.62 -14.10 -23.05
N SER A 3 8.35 -15.21 -22.95
CA SER A 3 7.90 -16.52 -23.47
C SER A 3 7.28 -17.39 -22.39
N GLN A 4 6.88 -16.80 -21.26
CA GLN A 4 6.18 -17.49 -20.18
C GLN A 4 4.88 -16.73 -19.91
N GLN A 5 3.75 -17.36 -20.19
CA GLN A 5 2.43 -16.84 -19.85
C GLN A 5 2.27 -16.94 -18.33
N ILE A 6 2.69 -15.89 -17.61
CA ILE A 6 2.54 -15.82 -16.16
C ILE A 6 1.04 -15.63 -15.88
N LYS A 7 0.46 -16.59 -15.18
CA LYS A 7 -0.91 -16.54 -14.69
C LYS A 7 -0.97 -15.90 -13.31
N ASP A 8 -2.08 -15.31 -12.92
CA ASP A 8 -2.22 -14.69 -11.60
C ASP A 8 -1.88 -15.67 -10.45
N ALA A 9 -2.30 -16.93 -10.56
CA ALA A 9 -1.95 -18.00 -9.61
C ALA A 9 -0.48 -18.45 -9.69
N VAL A 10 0.21 -18.26 -10.82
CA VAL A 10 1.65 -18.55 -10.92
C VAL A 10 2.44 -17.47 -10.19
N ALA A 11 2.06 -16.20 -10.34
CA ALA A 11 2.65 -15.10 -9.59
C ALA A 11 2.51 -15.31 -8.07
N LEU A 12 1.39 -15.90 -7.61
CA LEU A 12 1.22 -16.32 -6.21
C LEU A 12 2.27 -17.32 -5.75
N CYS A 13 2.45 -18.40 -6.51
CA CYS A 13 3.42 -19.45 -6.17
C CYS A 13 4.85 -18.91 -6.14
N GLU A 14 5.20 -18.03 -7.09
CA GLU A 14 6.52 -17.40 -7.14
C GLU A 14 6.76 -16.48 -5.95
N LEU A 15 5.77 -15.65 -5.58
CA LEU A 15 5.85 -14.81 -4.39
C LEU A 15 6.05 -15.65 -3.13
N PHE A 16 5.23 -16.69 -2.94
CA PHE A 16 5.36 -17.59 -1.79
C PHE A 16 6.76 -18.22 -1.73
N ALA A 17 7.30 -18.70 -2.85
CA ALA A 17 8.64 -19.28 -2.92
C ALA A 17 9.77 -18.28 -2.62
N TRP A 18 9.53 -16.97 -2.77
CA TRP A 18 10.45 -15.94 -2.31
C TRP A 18 10.31 -15.70 -0.81
N LEU A 19 9.08 -15.58 -0.31
CA LEU A 19 8.80 -15.37 1.12
C LEU A 19 9.33 -16.51 1.99
N GLU A 20 9.17 -17.75 1.55
CA GLU A 20 9.62 -18.96 2.27
C GLU A 20 11.15 -19.01 2.46
N LYS A 21 11.91 -18.29 1.63
CA LYS A 21 13.38 -18.21 1.75
C LYS A 21 13.84 -17.13 2.73
N GLU A 22 12.95 -16.22 3.12
CA GLU A 22 13.30 -15.18 4.07
C GLU A 22 13.45 -15.77 5.47
N LYS A 23 14.39 -15.20 6.23
CA LYS A 23 14.70 -15.67 7.57
C LYS A 23 13.47 -15.54 8.47
N ASP A 24 13.23 -16.53 9.33
CA ASP A 24 12.18 -16.53 10.35
C ASP A 24 10.74 -16.49 9.78
N PHE A 25 10.55 -16.80 8.49
CA PHE A 25 9.23 -16.97 7.88
C PHE A 25 8.45 -18.14 8.53
N VAL A 26 7.16 -17.91 8.81
CA VAL A 26 6.26 -18.89 9.43
C VAL A 26 5.13 -19.30 8.48
N GLY A 27 4.60 -18.37 7.70
CA GLY A 27 3.49 -18.61 6.79
C GLY A 27 2.92 -17.33 6.21
N LEU A 28 1.85 -17.43 5.41
CA LEU A 28 1.12 -16.26 4.94
C LEU A 28 0.25 -15.68 6.06
N SER A 29 0.15 -14.35 6.15
CA SER A 29 -0.74 -13.69 7.11
C SER A 29 -2.21 -13.73 6.67
N PHE A 30 -2.46 -13.87 5.36
CA PHE A 30 -3.76 -14.11 4.73
C PHE A 30 -3.58 -14.70 3.31
N PRO A 31 -4.63 -15.26 2.68
CA PRO A 31 -4.57 -15.71 1.30
C PRO A 31 -4.32 -14.53 0.34
N THR A 32 -3.20 -14.56 -0.37
CA THR A 32 -2.81 -13.52 -1.33
C THR A 32 -3.88 -13.28 -2.40
N ILE A 33 -4.18 -12.01 -2.66
CA ILE A 33 -5.00 -11.56 -3.78
C ILE A 33 -4.05 -11.21 -4.93
N SER A 34 -4.23 -11.87 -6.07
CA SER A 34 -3.48 -11.60 -7.30
C SER A 34 -4.49 -11.49 -8.42
N SER A 35 -4.62 -10.31 -8.99
CA SER A 35 -5.75 -9.94 -9.85
C SER A 35 -5.27 -9.20 -11.09
N VAL A 36 -5.72 -9.65 -12.27
CA VAL A 36 -5.44 -9.01 -13.56
C VAL A 36 -6.73 -8.41 -14.14
N GLY A 37 -6.66 -7.15 -14.59
CA GLY A 37 -7.75 -6.46 -15.27
C GLY A 37 -9.05 -6.52 -14.45
N PRO A 38 -10.16 -7.03 -15.00
CA PRO A 38 -11.48 -7.01 -14.33
C PRO A 38 -11.51 -7.71 -12.97
N ASN A 39 -10.62 -8.70 -12.74
CA ASN A 39 -10.52 -9.37 -11.44
C ASN A 39 -10.07 -8.41 -10.33
N GLY A 40 -9.38 -7.32 -10.68
CA GLY A 40 -8.93 -6.31 -9.73
C GLY A 40 -10.08 -5.53 -9.10
N ALA A 41 -11.21 -5.40 -9.79
CA ALA A 41 -12.39 -4.70 -9.27
C ALA A 41 -13.11 -5.49 -8.15
N ILE A 42 -12.84 -6.80 -8.04
CA ILE A 42 -13.42 -7.65 -7.00
C ILE A 42 -12.54 -7.53 -5.76
N ILE A 43 -12.97 -6.72 -4.78
CA ILE A 43 -12.19 -6.33 -3.59
C ILE A 43 -11.53 -7.53 -2.88
N HIS A 44 -12.28 -8.61 -2.66
CA HIS A 44 -11.78 -9.85 -2.05
C HIS A 44 -11.66 -10.99 -3.07
N TYR A 45 -11.12 -10.70 -4.25
CA TYR A 45 -10.88 -11.71 -5.28
C TYR A 45 -9.99 -12.84 -4.76
N ARG A 46 -10.30 -14.07 -5.20
CA ARG A 46 -9.42 -15.23 -5.02
C ARG A 46 -9.30 -15.93 -6.36
N PRO A 47 -8.07 -16.18 -6.86
CA PRO A 47 -7.88 -16.89 -8.11
C PRO A 47 -8.36 -18.33 -7.97
N LEU A 48 -9.28 -18.71 -8.86
CA LEU A 48 -9.75 -20.07 -9.05
C LEU A 48 -9.30 -20.57 -10.43
N PRO A 49 -9.16 -21.89 -10.65
CA PRO A 49 -8.75 -22.43 -11.95
C PRO A 49 -9.53 -21.86 -13.15
N GLU A 50 -10.81 -21.60 -12.96
CA GLU A 50 -11.76 -21.06 -13.94
C GLU A 50 -11.71 -19.54 -14.11
N THR A 51 -11.24 -18.78 -13.11
CA THR A 51 -11.18 -17.31 -13.15
C THR A 51 -9.76 -16.77 -13.30
N ASN A 52 -8.76 -17.66 -13.30
CA ASN A 52 -7.34 -17.34 -13.41
C ASN A 52 -7.02 -16.70 -14.77
N ARG A 53 -6.55 -15.46 -14.73
CA ARG A 53 -6.18 -14.67 -15.91
C ARG A 53 -4.67 -14.66 -16.11
N THR A 54 -4.27 -14.55 -17.37
CA THR A 54 -2.85 -14.39 -17.73
C THR A 54 -2.49 -12.91 -17.59
N LEU A 55 -1.39 -12.61 -16.92
CA LEU A 55 -0.82 -11.26 -16.88
C LEU A 55 -0.55 -10.79 -18.31
N SER A 56 -0.90 -9.54 -18.59
CA SER A 56 -0.73 -8.94 -19.91
C SER A 56 -0.04 -7.58 -19.81
N LEU A 57 0.42 -7.07 -20.94
CA LEU A 57 0.98 -5.72 -21.03
C LEU A 57 -0.09 -4.63 -21.11
N ASN A 58 -1.38 -5.00 -21.20
CA ASN A 58 -2.47 -4.08 -21.51
C ASN A 58 -3.48 -3.94 -20.38
N GLU A 59 -3.26 -4.61 -19.26
CA GLU A 59 -4.18 -4.63 -18.12
C GLU A 59 -3.43 -4.30 -16.83
N VAL A 60 -4.13 -3.62 -15.92
CA VAL A 60 -3.69 -3.40 -14.55
C VAL A 60 -3.52 -4.74 -13.83
N TYR A 61 -2.49 -4.83 -13.01
CA TYR A 61 -2.22 -5.93 -12.10
C TYR A 61 -2.21 -5.42 -10.66
N LEU A 62 -3.03 -6.03 -9.81
CA LEU A 62 -3.07 -5.78 -8.37
C LEU A 62 -2.58 -7.03 -7.64
N ILE A 63 -1.66 -6.84 -6.71
CA ILE A 63 -1.21 -7.87 -5.79
C ILE A 63 -1.30 -7.36 -4.36
N ASP A 64 -2.00 -8.10 -3.52
CA ASP A 64 -2.14 -7.85 -2.09
C ASP A 64 -1.73 -9.12 -1.33
N SER A 65 -0.71 -8.97 -0.50
CA SER A 65 0.01 -10.09 0.08
C SER A 65 0.61 -9.74 1.44
N GLY A 66 0.73 -10.74 2.29
CA GLY A 66 1.40 -10.60 3.56
C GLY A 66 1.91 -11.93 4.12
N ALA A 67 2.82 -11.83 5.06
CA ALA A 67 3.46 -12.96 5.71
C ALA A 67 3.56 -12.77 7.23
N GLN A 68 3.66 -13.91 7.90
CA GLN A 68 3.99 -14.03 9.31
C GLN A 68 5.46 -14.39 9.43
N TYR A 69 6.16 -13.62 10.24
CA TYR A 69 7.52 -13.88 10.66
C TYR A 69 7.55 -13.93 12.19
N VAL A 70 8.56 -14.59 12.76
CA VAL A 70 8.73 -14.63 14.23
C VAL A 70 8.82 -13.22 14.83
N ASP A 71 9.27 -12.24 14.05
CA ASP A 71 9.44 -10.85 14.44
C ASP A 71 8.32 -9.89 13.99
N GLY A 72 7.27 -10.37 13.30
CA GLY A 72 6.14 -9.51 12.94
C GLY A 72 5.16 -10.07 11.92
N THR A 73 4.15 -9.26 11.61
CA THR A 73 3.12 -9.54 10.60
C THR A 73 3.15 -8.45 9.54
N THR A 74 3.09 -8.83 8.27
CA THR A 74 3.06 -7.88 7.15
C THR A 74 1.73 -7.89 6.41
N ASP A 75 1.42 -6.74 5.82
CA ASP A 75 0.32 -6.52 4.89
C ASP A 75 0.75 -5.48 3.84
N VAL A 76 0.55 -5.76 2.56
CA VAL A 76 0.98 -4.87 1.48
C VAL A 76 0.26 -5.16 0.17
N THR A 77 -0.43 -4.13 -0.31
CA THR A 77 -0.95 -4.06 -1.67
C THR A 77 -0.14 -3.12 -2.56
N ARG A 78 0.18 -3.60 -3.77
CA ARG A 78 0.66 -2.77 -4.88
C ARG A 78 -0.17 -3.02 -6.13
N THR A 79 -0.49 -1.93 -6.81
CA THR A 79 -1.10 -1.95 -8.14
C THR A 79 -0.10 -1.42 -9.16
N MET A 80 0.02 -2.10 -10.29
CA MET A 80 1.01 -1.82 -11.33
C MET A 80 0.49 -2.14 -12.73
N HIS A 81 1.22 -1.67 -13.75
CA HIS A 81 0.95 -1.97 -15.15
C HIS A 81 2.26 -2.32 -15.88
N PHE A 82 2.24 -3.34 -16.74
CA PHE A 82 3.44 -3.83 -17.41
C PHE A 82 3.71 -3.19 -18.78
N GLY A 83 2.67 -2.68 -19.46
CA GLY A 83 2.81 -1.79 -20.63
C GLY A 83 2.46 -0.34 -20.28
N THR A 84 1.59 0.28 -21.07
CA THR A 84 1.16 1.68 -20.90
C THR A 84 -0.26 1.76 -20.32
N PRO A 85 -0.45 2.28 -19.09
CA PRO A 85 -1.78 2.47 -18.53
C PRO A 85 -2.53 3.59 -19.27
N SER A 86 -3.85 3.45 -19.36
CA SER A 86 -4.78 4.46 -19.89
C SER A 86 -4.83 5.71 -19.02
N ALA A 87 -5.36 6.81 -19.58
CA ALA A 87 -5.51 8.07 -18.85
C ALA A 87 -6.41 7.89 -17.60
N PHE A 88 -7.50 7.13 -17.73
CA PHE A 88 -8.43 6.89 -16.63
C PHE A 88 -7.83 6.01 -15.52
N GLU A 89 -7.10 4.94 -15.87
CA GLU A 89 -6.36 4.14 -14.88
C GLU A 89 -5.35 5.00 -14.09
N LYS A 90 -4.62 5.89 -14.79
CA LYS A 90 -3.68 6.81 -14.14
C LYS A 90 -4.37 7.83 -13.25
N GLU A 91 -5.51 8.36 -13.69
CA GLU A 91 -6.30 9.32 -12.93
C GLU A 91 -6.79 8.70 -11.62
N CYS A 92 -7.48 7.56 -11.69
CA CYS A 92 -7.95 6.82 -10.52
C CYS A 92 -6.79 6.42 -9.59
N PHE A 93 -5.67 5.95 -10.15
CA PHE A 93 -4.49 5.59 -9.36
C PHE A 93 -3.93 6.80 -8.62
N THR A 94 -3.94 7.96 -9.26
CA THR A 94 -3.43 9.18 -8.65
C THR A 94 -4.37 9.66 -7.54
N TYR A 95 -5.69 9.54 -7.68
CA TYR A 95 -6.62 9.86 -6.59
C TYR A 95 -6.43 8.95 -5.38
N VAL A 96 -6.26 7.63 -5.60
CA VAL A 96 -5.93 6.67 -4.54
C VAL A 96 -4.60 7.04 -3.87
N LEU A 97 -3.56 7.37 -4.65
CA LEU A 97 -2.27 7.79 -4.13
C LEU A 97 -2.37 9.08 -3.31
N LYS A 98 -3.14 10.07 -3.75
CA LYS A 98 -3.37 11.31 -3.00
C LYS A 98 -4.03 11.02 -1.65
N GLY A 99 -5.00 10.10 -1.63
CA GLY A 99 -5.62 9.61 -0.41
C GLY A 99 -4.63 8.97 0.56
N HIS A 100 -3.81 8.05 0.05
CA HIS A 100 -2.77 7.37 0.82
C HIS A 100 -1.77 8.38 1.41
N ILE A 101 -1.28 9.32 0.60
CA ILE A 101 -0.37 10.38 1.07
C ILE A 101 -1.05 11.26 2.12
N ALA A 102 -2.34 11.58 1.95
CA ALA A 102 -3.07 12.43 2.88
C ALA A 102 -3.18 11.80 4.28
N VAL A 103 -3.37 10.48 4.37
CA VAL A 103 -3.32 9.75 5.64
C VAL A 103 -1.89 9.64 6.15
N SER A 104 -0.98 9.09 5.36
CA SER A 104 0.41 8.85 5.77
C SER A 104 1.15 10.13 6.22
N ALA A 105 0.92 11.26 5.56
CA ALA A 105 1.53 12.54 5.89
C ALA A 105 0.75 13.39 6.91
N ALA A 106 -0.33 12.85 7.49
CA ALA A 106 -1.15 13.57 8.46
C ALA A 106 -0.35 13.85 9.74
N VAL A 107 -0.57 15.05 10.30
CA VAL A 107 -0.11 15.40 11.65
C VAL A 107 -1.36 15.70 12.48
N PHE A 108 -1.55 14.95 13.55
CA PHE A 108 -2.78 15.00 14.35
C PHE A 108 -2.47 15.03 15.85
N PRO A 109 -3.37 15.59 16.70
CA PRO A 109 -3.18 15.57 18.15
C PRO A 109 -3.12 14.16 18.73
N ASN A 110 -2.35 13.98 19.79
CA ASN A 110 -2.38 12.72 20.55
C ASN A 110 -3.79 12.41 21.09
N GLY A 111 -4.22 11.16 20.98
CA GLY A 111 -5.56 10.70 21.34
C GLY A 111 -6.63 11.05 20.30
N THR A 112 -6.25 11.30 19.05
CA THR A 112 -7.19 11.35 17.92
C THR A 112 -7.60 9.93 17.56
N LYS A 113 -8.90 9.66 17.44
CA LYS A 113 -9.41 8.37 16.96
C LYS A 113 -9.14 8.20 15.46
N GLY A 114 -8.84 6.99 15.02
CA GLY A 114 -8.43 6.72 13.64
C GLY A 114 -9.55 6.94 12.63
N HIS A 115 -10.82 6.71 12.97
CA HIS A 115 -11.94 7.01 12.05
C HIS A 115 -12.00 8.49 11.60
N LEU A 116 -11.44 9.42 12.38
CA LEU A 116 -11.39 10.84 12.04
C LEU A 116 -10.42 11.14 10.88
N LEU A 117 -9.55 10.19 10.53
CA LEU A 117 -8.59 10.29 9.45
C LEU A 117 -9.09 9.64 8.15
N ASP A 118 -10.15 8.83 8.20
CA ASP A 118 -10.67 8.05 7.04
C ASP A 118 -11.04 8.95 5.85
N SER A 119 -11.66 10.10 6.09
CA SER A 119 -12.04 11.01 5.00
C SER A 119 -10.86 11.68 4.30
N PHE A 120 -9.65 11.69 4.89
CA PHE A 120 -8.46 12.19 4.20
C PHE A 120 -8.11 11.32 3.00
N ALA A 121 -8.30 10.00 3.13
CA ALA A 121 -8.05 9.05 2.06
C ALA A 121 -9.07 9.11 0.92
N ARG A 122 -10.25 9.67 1.16
CA ARG A 122 -11.37 9.70 0.21
C ARG A 122 -11.50 11.00 -0.56
N ALA A 123 -10.98 12.10 -0.01
CA ALA A 123 -11.26 13.44 -0.52
C ALA A 123 -11.05 13.60 -2.03
N ALA A 124 -9.91 13.13 -2.57
CA ALA A 124 -9.60 13.23 -4.00
C ALA A 124 -10.53 12.39 -4.89
N LEU A 125 -10.99 11.23 -4.40
CA LEU A 125 -11.98 10.40 -5.10
C LEU A 125 -13.35 11.07 -5.07
N TRP A 126 -13.78 11.56 -3.90
CA TRP A 126 -15.07 12.24 -3.71
C TRP A 126 -15.21 13.50 -4.54
N ASP A 127 -14.15 14.30 -4.70
CA ASP A 127 -14.13 15.48 -5.58
C ASP A 127 -14.47 15.12 -7.04
N SER A 128 -14.23 13.87 -7.44
CA SER A 128 -14.54 13.33 -8.77
C SER A 128 -15.76 12.41 -8.79
N GLY A 129 -16.52 12.31 -7.69
CA GLY A 129 -17.70 11.46 -7.57
C GLY A 129 -17.41 9.96 -7.45
N LEU A 130 -16.18 9.59 -7.11
CA LEU A 130 -15.72 8.20 -6.93
C LEU A 130 -15.61 7.84 -5.43
N ASP A 131 -15.61 6.55 -5.09
CA ASP A 131 -15.40 6.08 -3.71
C ASP A 131 -14.93 4.61 -3.69
N TYR A 132 -14.63 4.07 -2.50
CA TYR A 132 -14.36 2.65 -2.25
C TYR A 132 -15.12 2.12 -1.04
N LEU A 133 -15.62 0.88 -1.13
CA LEU A 133 -16.57 0.31 -0.17
C LEU A 133 -15.92 -0.52 0.98
N HIS A 134 -14.70 -0.16 1.36
CA HIS A 134 -14.00 -0.71 2.53
C HIS A 134 -13.41 0.39 3.41
N GLY A 135 -12.98 0.04 4.63
CA GLY A 135 -12.30 0.99 5.53
C GLY A 135 -10.96 1.41 4.93
N THR A 136 -10.42 2.53 5.39
CA THR A 136 -9.10 3.02 4.95
C THR A 136 -7.93 2.25 5.59
N GLY A 137 -8.15 1.60 6.73
CA GLY A 137 -7.19 0.70 7.34
C GLY A 137 -7.66 0.06 8.64
N HIS A 138 -6.88 -0.89 9.14
CA HIS A 138 -7.10 -1.65 10.36
C HIS A 138 -5.80 -1.76 11.17
N GLY A 139 -5.87 -2.07 12.47
CA GLY A 139 -4.66 -2.39 13.23
C GLY A 139 -4.02 -3.70 12.77
N VAL A 140 -2.73 -3.84 13.02
CA VAL A 140 -1.92 -5.01 12.63
C VAL A 140 -1.16 -5.53 13.86
N GLY A 141 -1.36 -6.81 14.19
CA GLY A 141 -0.70 -7.45 15.31
C GLY A 141 0.77 -7.77 15.05
N CYS A 142 1.56 -7.93 16.12
CA CYS A 142 2.97 -8.32 16.02
C CYS A 142 3.11 -9.85 16.10
N PHE A 143 3.32 -10.49 14.93
CA PHE A 143 3.27 -11.96 14.77
C PHE A 143 1.94 -12.54 15.31
N LEU A 144 0.85 -11.87 14.97
CA LEU A 144 -0.52 -12.17 15.40
C LEU A 144 -1.49 -11.92 14.24
N ASN A 145 -2.76 -11.62 14.51
CA ASN A 145 -3.73 -11.37 13.47
C ASN A 145 -3.33 -10.14 12.65
N VAL A 146 -3.37 -10.28 11.32
CA VAL A 146 -3.14 -9.14 10.41
C VAL A 146 -4.23 -8.08 10.54
N HIS A 147 -5.45 -8.51 10.88
CA HIS A 147 -6.56 -7.63 11.26
C HIS A 147 -6.72 -7.65 12.78
N GLU A 148 -6.20 -6.63 13.46
CA GLU A 148 -6.20 -6.50 14.92
C GLU A 148 -6.84 -5.18 15.37
N GLY A 149 -7.88 -5.25 16.21
CA GLY A 149 -8.43 -4.08 16.89
C GLY A 149 -7.70 -3.77 18.20
N PRO A 150 -8.09 -2.72 18.95
CA PRO A 150 -9.27 -1.89 18.74
C PRO A 150 -9.03 -0.61 17.92
N CYS A 151 -7.80 -0.31 17.53
CA CYS A 151 -7.50 0.82 16.65
C CYS A 151 -7.77 0.47 15.17
N GLY A 152 -8.00 1.49 14.34
CA GLY A 152 -8.22 1.36 12.90
C GLY A 152 -8.66 2.68 12.27
N ILE A 153 -8.67 2.74 10.93
CA ILE A 153 -9.05 3.94 10.17
C ILE A 153 -10.24 3.56 9.30
N SER A 154 -11.46 3.76 9.80
CA SER A 154 -12.65 3.33 9.06
C SER A 154 -13.89 4.14 9.45
N TYR A 155 -14.65 4.57 8.44
CA TYR A 155 -15.98 5.16 8.64
C TYR A 155 -17.00 4.19 9.30
N LYS A 156 -16.70 2.89 9.33
CA LYS A 156 -17.63 1.86 9.82
C LYS A 156 -17.80 1.84 11.34
N THR A 157 -16.89 2.46 12.09
CA THR A 157 -16.93 2.47 13.56
C THR A 157 -16.54 3.84 14.12
N PHE A 158 -17.21 4.24 15.20
CA PHE A 158 -16.83 5.38 16.05
C PHE A 158 -16.23 4.92 17.40
N ALA A 159 -16.28 3.61 17.64
CA ALA A 159 -15.88 2.97 18.89
C ALA A 159 -14.42 2.47 18.86
N ASP A 160 -13.63 2.88 17.86
CA ASP A 160 -12.19 2.65 17.81
C ASP A 160 -11.47 3.36 18.98
N GLU A 161 -10.41 2.75 19.49
CA GLU A 161 -9.58 3.39 20.52
C GLU A 161 -8.78 4.55 19.92
N PRO A 162 -8.51 5.61 20.71
CA PRO A 162 -7.64 6.71 20.28
C PRO A 162 -6.26 6.21 19.83
N LEU A 163 -5.73 6.80 18.76
CA LEU A 163 -4.38 6.51 18.29
C LEU A 163 -3.34 7.06 19.27
N GLU A 164 -2.38 6.21 19.61
CA GLU A 164 -1.23 6.50 20.45
C GLU A 164 0.07 6.04 19.78
N ALA A 165 1.20 6.63 20.19
CA ALA A 165 2.51 6.24 19.67
C ALA A 165 2.79 4.75 19.94
N GLY A 166 3.28 4.04 18.92
CA GLY A 166 3.54 2.60 18.99
C GLY A 166 2.43 1.73 18.38
N MET A 167 1.23 2.28 18.15
CA MET A 167 0.19 1.56 17.42
C MET A 167 0.58 1.38 15.95
N ILE A 168 0.19 0.25 15.36
CA ILE A 168 0.47 -0.12 13.97
C ILE A 168 -0.86 -0.30 13.26
N VAL A 169 -1.05 0.36 12.12
CA VAL A 169 -2.25 0.27 11.29
C VAL A 169 -1.89 0.16 9.81
N SER A 170 -2.78 -0.37 8.97
CA SER A 170 -2.71 -0.21 7.52
C SER A 170 -3.20 1.20 7.08
N ASP A 171 -2.72 1.64 5.93
CA ASP A 171 -3.19 2.79 5.15
C ASP A 171 -3.35 2.33 3.71
N GLU A 172 -4.57 1.97 3.33
CA GLU A 172 -4.89 1.13 2.16
C GLU A 172 -6.07 1.63 1.30
N PRO A 173 -6.18 2.91 0.93
CA PRO A 173 -7.26 3.36 0.04
C PRO A 173 -7.24 2.61 -1.30
N GLY A 174 -8.41 2.57 -1.95
CA GLY A 174 -8.57 1.93 -3.24
C GLY A 174 -9.62 2.58 -4.14
N TYR A 175 -9.76 2.04 -5.34
CA TYR A 175 -10.83 2.32 -6.29
C TYR A 175 -11.04 1.09 -7.18
N TYR A 176 -12.30 0.77 -7.49
CA TYR A 176 -12.66 -0.47 -8.18
C TYR A 176 -13.66 -0.15 -9.29
N GLU A 177 -13.21 -0.27 -10.54
CA GLU A 177 -14.03 -0.05 -11.74
C GLU A 177 -14.59 -1.40 -12.21
N ASP A 178 -15.87 -1.63 -11.93
CA ASP A 178 -16.55 -2.90 -12.21
C ASP A 178 -16.36 -3.36 -13.66
N GLY A 179 -15.85 -4.57 -13.82
CA GLY A 179 -15.60 -5.16 -15.14
C GLY A 179 -14.37 -4.61 -15.88
N SER A 180 -13.56 -3.74 -15.25
CA SER A 180 -12.37 -3.13 -15.87
C SER A 180 -11.08 -3.34 -15.09
N PHE A 181 -10.89 -2.69 -13.94
CA PHE A 181 -9.67 -2.76 -13.15
C PHE A 181 -9.94 -2.43 -11.67
N GLY A 182 -8.98 -2.75 -10.81
CA GLY A 182 -8.99 -2.25 -9.43
C GLY A 182 -7.62 -1.77 -9.03
N ILE A 183 -7.62 -0.81 -8.11
CA ILE A 183 -6.43 -0.15 -7.57
C ILE A 183 -6.55 -0.15 -6.06
N ARG A 184 -5.48 -0.55 -5.40
CA ARG A 184 -5.24 -0.31 -3.98
C ARG A 184 -3.75 -0.05 -3.77
N ILE A 185 -3.44 0.89 -2.88
CA ILE A 185 -2.09 1.24 -2.47
C ILE A 185 -2.06 1.13 -0.96
N GLU A 186 -1.30 0.18 -0.44
CA GLU A 186 -1.31 -0.13 0.97
C GLU A 186 0.07 -0.18 1.58
N ASN A 187 0.21 0.46 2.72
CA ASN A 187 1.35 0.31 3.61
C ASN A 187 0.87 0.02 5.03
N VAL A 188 1.64 -0.79 5.75
CA VAL A 188 1.61 -0.79 7.21
C VAL A 188 2.41 0.40 7.70
N VAL A 189 1.82 1.17 8.62
CA VAL A 189 2.39 2.38 9.20
C VAL A 189 2.41 2.33 10.73
N LEU A 190 3.47 2.87 11.31
CA LEU A 190 3.66 3.05 12.74
C LEU A 190 3.24 4.45 13.16
N VAL A 191 2.42 4.57 14.19
CA VAL A 191 2.11 5.86 14.81
C VAL A 191 3.32 6.32 15.63
N ILE A 192 3.89 7.47 15.29
CA ILE A 192 5.07 8.04 15.96
C ILE A 192 4.82 9.47 16.47
N PRO A 193 5.49 9.91 17.55
CA PRO A 193 5.46 11.30 17.96
C PRO A 193 6.09 12.23 16.92
N THR A 194 5.51 13.41 16.73
CA THR A 194 6.09 14.47 15.89
C THR A 194 6.01 15.84 16.58
N LYS A 195 6.82 16.78 16.10
CA LYS A 195 6.97 18.12 16.67
C LYS A 195 6.60 19.19 15.63
N PRO A 196 5.31 19.51 15.45
CA PRO A 196 4.90 20.61 14.60
C PRO A 196 5.33 21.97 15.20
N LYS A 197 5.16 23.04 14.42
CA LYS A 197 5.60 24.41 14.78
C LYS A 197 5.12 24.90 16.15
N TYR A 198 3.92 24.49 16.57
CA TYR A 198 3.31 24.89 17.83
C TYR A 198 2.81 23.65 18.58
N ASN A 199 2.81 23.70 19.92
CA ASN A 199 2.26 22.65 20.77
C ASN A 199 1.04 23.19 21.54
N TYR A 200 -0.16 23.04 20.99
CA TYR A 200 -1.38 23.55 21.60
C TYR A 200 -1.72 22.77 22.87
N ARG A 201 -1.80 23.49 24.01
CA ARG A 201 -2.11 22.95 25.35
C ARG A 201 -1.22 21.78 25.79
N ASN A 202 0.02 21.70 25.28
CA ASN A 202 0.97 20.63 25.60
C ASN A 202 0.45 19.21 25.31
N ARG A 203 -0.51 19.06 24.38
CA ARG A 203 -1.14 17.76 24.08
C ARG A 203 -0.22 16.83 23.27
N GLY A 204 0.80 17.38 22.61
CA GLY A 204 1.65 16.63 21.69
C GLY A 204 0.94 16.33 20.36
N SER A 205 1.70 15.81 19.41
CA SER A 205 1.19 15.45 18.09
C SER A 205 1.84 14.15 17.61
N LEU A 206 1.11 13.46 16.75
CA LEU A 206 1.47 12.19 16.17
C LEU A 206 1.47 12.32 14.63
N THR A 207 2.18 11.43 13.98
CA THR A 207 2.18 11.21 12.53
C THR A 207 2.45 9.74 12.26
N PHE A 208 2.51 9.35 10.99
CA PHE A 208 2.78 7.98 10.59
C PHE A 208 4.18 7.83 10.01
N GLU A 209 4.81 6.71 10.31
CA GLU A 209 6.04 6.25 9.67
C GLU A 209 5.76 4.94 8.92
N PRO A 210 6.00 4.87 7.60
CA PRO A 210 5.80 3.62 6.87
C PRO A 210 6.82 2.57 7.31
N LEU A 211 6.30 1.39 7.67
CA LEU A 211 7.06 0.15 7.87
C LEU A 211 7.21 -0.59 6.53
N THR A 212 6.17 -0.56 5.70
CA THR A 212 6.23 -1.09 4.33
C THR A 212 7.12 -0.20 3.45
N LEU A 213 8.22 -0.77 2.95
CA LEU A 213 9.18 -0.10 2.07
C LEU A 213 9.25 -0.79 0.70
N VAL A 214 8.22 -0.58 -0.11
CA VAL A 214 8.12 -1.13 -1.47
C VAL A 214 7.78 0.01 -2.44
N PRO A 215 8.53 0.19 -3.55
CA PRO A 215 8.24 1.26 -4.51
C PRO A 215 6.78 1.29 -4.97
N ILE A 216 6.25 2.49 -5.18
CA ILE A 216 4.95 2.74 -5.79
C ILE A 216 5.21 3.14 -7.26
N GLN A 217 4.59 2.44 -8.21
CA GLN A 217 4.98 2.52 -9.62
C GLN A 217 4.68 3.89 -10.24
N VAL A 218 5.72 4.65 -10.57
CA VAL A 218 5.63 6.04 -11.10
C VAL A 218 4.79 6.13 -12.38
N LYS A 219 4.86 5.14 -13.28
CA LYS A 219 4.13 5.19 -14.56
C LYS A 219 2.60 5.22 -14.39
N MET A 220 2.10 4.71 -13.26
CA MET A 220 0.67 4.75 -12.92
C MET A 220 0.24 6.14 -12.45
N MET A 221 1.18 7.01 -12.06
CA MET A 221 0.88 8.35 -11.57
C MET A 221 0.69 9.31 -12.74
N SER A 222 -0.36 10.13 -12.64
CA SER A 222 -0.45 11.40 -13.36
C SER A 222 0.23 12.47 -12.49
N THR A 223 1.54 12.66 -12.68
CA THR A 223 2.33 13.58 -11.83
C THR A 223 1.74 14.99 -11.81
N GLU A 224 1.12 15.45 -12.91
CA GLU A 224 0.44 16.74 -13.00
C GLU A 224 -0.71 16.94 -12.01
N LEU A 225 -1.34 15.86 -11.53
CA LEU A 225 -2.38 15.92 -10.49
C LEU A 225 -1.80 15.97 -9.06
N LEU A 226 -0.49 15.75 -8.92
CA LEU A 226 0.20 15.82 -7.64
C LEU A 226 0.68 17.26 -7.37
N THR A 227 0.32 17.75 -6.19
CA THR A 227 0.91 18.94 -5.59
C THR A 227 2.40 18.73 -5.31
N GLN A 228 3.15 19.82 -5.13
CA GLN A 228 4.57 19.72 -4.79
C GLN A 228 4.81 18.89 -3.52
N LYS A 229 3.97 19.06 -2.48
CA LYS A 229 4.07 18.31 -1.23
C LYS A 229 3.92 16.79 -1.45
N GLU A 230 3.01 16.38 -2.33
CA GLU A 230 2.81 14.96 -2.65
C GLU A 230 3.97 14.40 -3.47
N ARG A 231 4.51 15.18 -4.43
CA ARG A 231 5.72 14.79 -5.17
C ARG A 231 6.92 14.63 -4.24
N ASP A 232 7.11 15.57 -3.32
CA ASP A 232 8.16 15.51 -2.30
C ASP A 232 8.00 14.29 -1.39
N TRP A 233 6.77 13.96 -0.99
CA TRP A 233 6.49 12.75 -0.20
C TRP A 233 6.86 11.47 -0.96
N VAL A 234 6.48 11.35 -2.24
CA VAL A 234 6.81 10.17 -3.05
C VAL A 234 8.33 10.02 -3.19
N ASN A 235 9.03 11.12 -3.48
CA ASN A 235 10.48 11.16 -3.61
C ASN A 235 11.18 10.74 -2.31
N GLU A 236 10.71 11.24 -1.17
CA GLU A 236 11.25 10.90 0.15
C GLU A 236 10.96 9.44 0.52
N TYR A 237 9.76 8.94 0.25
CA TYR A 237 9.39 7.54 0.45
C TYR A 237 10.28 6.62 -0.39
N HIS A 238 10.46 6.92 -1.69
CA HIS A 238 11.32 6.14 -2.58
C HIS A 238 12.80 6.21 -2.18
N ARG A 239 13.27 7.36 -1.66
CA ARG A 239 14.61 7.48 -1.08
C ARG A 239 14.77 6.53 0.11
N LYS A 240 13.81 6.50 1.04
CA LYS A 240 13.83 5.58 2.20
C LYS A 240 13.81 4.11 1.76
N CYS A 241 12.99 3.75 0.78
CA CYS A 241 13.00 2.42 0.18
C CYS A 241 14.39 2.06 -0.35
N ARG A 242 15.01 2.94 -1.14
CA ARG A 242 16.34 2.72 -1.70
C ARG A 242 17.41 2.54 -0.62
N GLU A 243 17.38 3.36 0.43
CA GLU A 243 18.40 3.32 1.48
C GLU A 243 18.28 2.07 2.34
N VAL A 244 17.08 1.79 2.86
CA VAL A 244 16.89 0.69 3.81
C VAL A 244 16.88 -0.66 3.10
N VAL A 245 16.03 -0.82 2.08
CA VAL A 245 15.92 -2.08 1.35
C VAL A 245 17.14 -2.31 0.47
N GLY A 246 17.72 -1.25 -0.10
CA GLY A 246 18.93 -1.38 -0.92
C GLY A 246 20.13 -1.90 -0.12
N ALA A 247 20.33 -1.41 1.10
CA ALA A 247 21.38 -1.92 2.00
C ALA A 247 21.18 -3.41 2.33
N GLU A 248 19.92 -3.83 2.55
CA GLU A 248 19.61 -5.23 2.83
C GLU A 248 19.78 -6.13 1.59
N LEU A 249 19.37 -5.67 0.41
CA LEU A 249 19.59 -6.39 -0.85
C LEU A 249 21.09 -6.54 -1.16
N GLU A 250 21.89 -5.51 -0.89
CA GLU A 250 23.35 -5.58 -1.01
C GLU A 250 23.95 -6.59 -0.03
N ARG A 251 23.53 -6.56 1.24
CA ARG A 251 23.95 -7.51 2.28
C ARG A 251 23.64 -8.96 1.88
N GLN A 252 22.48 -9.20 1.26
CA GLN A 252 22.06 -10.52 0.78
C GLN A 252 22.65 -10.89 -0.60
N GLY A 253 23.39 -9.99 -1.26
CA GLY A 253 23.99 -10.23 -2.59
C GLY A 253 22.99 -10.24 -3.75
N ARG A 254 21.80 -9.65 -3.58
CA ARG A 254 20.70 -9.66 -4.57
C ARG A 254 20.81 -8.50 -5.57
N LYS A 255 21.84 -8.57 -6.43
CA LYS A 255 22.21 -7.49 -7.36
C LYS A 255 21.07 -7.09 -8.31
N ASP A 256 20.39 -8.05 -8.95
CA ASP A 256 19.32 -7.76 -9.91
C ASP A 256 18.13 -7.02 -9.26
N ALA A 257 17.79 -7.39 -8.02
CA ALA A 257 16.75 -6.73 -7.25
C ALA A 257 17.18 -5.32 -6.81
N LEU A 258 18.44 -5.12 -6.46
CA LEU A 258 18.99 -3.80 -6.14
C LEU A 258 18.97 -2.88 -7.37
N GLU A 259 19.37 -3.38 -8.53
CA GLU A 259 19.29 -2.63 -9.79
C GLU A 259 17.84 -2.26 -10.12
N TRP A 260 16.90 -3.19 -9.91
CA TRP A 260 15.46 -2.90 -10.04
C TRP A 260 15.01 -1.80 -9.06
N LEU A 261 15.37 -1.92 -7.78
CA LEU A 261 14.99 -0.95 -6.75
C LEU A 261 15.50 0.45 -7.10
N ILE A 262 16.74 0.58 -7.57
CA ILE A 262 17.32 1.87 -7.98
C ILE A 262 16.52 2.47 -9.12
N ARG A 263 16.12 1.70 -10.14
CA ARG A 263 15.30 2.21 -11.25
C ARG A 263 13.91 2.64 -10.81
N GLU A 264 13.25 1.88 -9.95
CA GLU A 264 11.86 2.15 -9.55
C GLU A 264 11.74 3.23 -8.45
N THR A 265 12.86 3.73 -7.92
CA THR A 265 12.91 4.78 -6.89
C THR A 265 13.48 6.10 -7.40
N GLN A 266 13.61 6.27 -8.72
CA GLN A 266 14.09 7.53 -9.30
C GLN A 266 13.16 8.68 -8.94
N LEU A 267 13.73 9.88 -8.80
CA LEU A 267 12.95 11.07 -8.47
C LEU A 267 11.91 11.34 -9.55
N ILE A 268 10.71 11.67 -9.12
CA ILE A 268 9.66 12.21 -9.98
C ILE A 268 9.79 13.73 -10.04
N ALA A 269 9.65 14.26 -11.25
CA ALA A 269 9.54 15.69 -11.52
C ALA A 269 8.18 16.22 -11.07
#